data_AF-A0A4V3C615-F1
#
_entry.id   AF-A0A4V3C615-F1
#
_cell.length_a   1.000
_cell.length_b   1.000
_cell.length_c   1.000
_cell.angle_alpha   90.00
_cell.angle_beta   90.00
_cell.angle_gamma   90.00
#
_symmetry.space_group_name_H-M   'P 1'
#
loop_
_entity.id
_entity.type
_entity.pdbx_description
1 polymer ?
#
loop_
_entity_poly.entity_id
_entity_poly.type
_entity_poly.pdbx_seq_one_letter_code
_entity_poly.pdbx_strand_id
1 'polypeptide(L)'
;MADDKGGLEARALIAVDGGSWSGLLFDNPVIGLPAALTWACVLPLAPIDGEPATLDLEWLPLPVSDWQSVTGLEVTGASFAEPVEASVRFRGHHRYDRVTVRVTEQDGPRIRITATLAGDLDGLGPDEFTVDAWLAFAGITVQLNDVTSATAALERLAGFVDTTALTEVDDPRGIAFRFQPR
;
A
#
# COMPACT_ATOMS: atom_id res chain seq x y z
N MET A 1 29.51 -18.44 -22.47
CA MET A 1 29.51 -16.98 -22.23
C MET A 1 28.39 -16.75 -21.23
N ALA A 2 28.71 -16.23 -20.05
CA ALA A 2 27.73 -15.98 -19.01
C ALA A 2 26.86 -14.80 -19.44
N ASP A 3 25.54 -14.99 -19.46
CA ASP A 3 24.57 -13.91 -19.62
C ASP A 3 24.66 -13.01 -18.38
N ASP A 4 25.46 -11.96 -18.48
CA ASP A 4 25.45 -10.83 -17.55
C ASP A 4 24.19 -10.01 -17.86
N LYS A 5 23.04 -10.49 -17.41
CA LYS A 5 21.80 -9.72 -17.42
C LYS A 5 21.96 -8.65 -16.36
N GLY A 6 22.31 -7.44 -16.77
CA GLY A 6 22.55 -6.26 -15.92
C GLY A 6 21.31 -5.74 -15.18
N GLY A 7 20.60 -6.62 -14.49
CA GLY A 7 19.56 -6.30 -13.53
C GLY A 7 20.16 -5.95 -12.17
N LEU A 8 19.33 -5.37 -11.32
CA LEU A 8 19.70 -5.07 -9.94
C LEU A 8 19.88 -6.35 -9.13
N GLU A 9 20.79 -6.28 -8.17
CA GLU A 9 20.93 -7.30 -7.13
C GLU A 9 19.88 -7.07 -6.03
N ALA A 10 19.36 -8.13 -5.40
CA ALA A 10 18.38 -8.00 -4.32
C ALA A 10 18.84 -7.06 -3.19
N ARG A 11 20.14 -7.07 -2.88
CA ARG A 11 20.76 -6.19 -1.87
C ARG A 11 20.70 -4.69 -2.22
N ALA A 12 20.31 -4.32 -3.44
CA ALA A 12 20.09 -2.93 -3.83
C ALA A 12 18.72 -2.40 -3.38
N LEU A 13 17.76 -3.29 -3.13
CA LEU A 13 16.39 -2.95 -2.75
C LEU A 13 16.27 -2.88 -1.23
N ILE A 14 16.85 -1.84 -0.63
CA ILE A 14 16.87 -1.62 0.81
C ILE A 14 15.81 -0.57 1.15
N ALA A 15 14.82 -0.89 1.98
CA ALA A 15 13.87 0.11 2.45
C ALA A 15 14.56 1.13 3.37
N VAL A 16 14.15 2.39 3.27
CA VAL A 16 14.58 3.48 4.14
C VAL A 16 13.38 4.10 4.86
N ASP A 17 13.64 4.93 5.86
CA ASP A 17 12.58 5.61 6.61
C ASP A 17 11.79 6.59 5.72
N GLY A 18 10.53 6.83 6.11
CA GLY A 18 9.64 7.78 5.44
C GLY A 18 8.53 7.13 4.61
N GLY A 19 8.35 5.80 4.73
CA GLY A 19 7.22 5.11 4.12
C GLY A 19 5.87 5.45 4.76
N SER A 20 4.80 5.16 4.03
CA SER A 20 3.44 5.41 4.47
C SER A 20 2.53 4.23 4.19
N TRP A 21 1.46 4.12 4.97
CA TRP A 21 0.35 3.22 4.70
C TRP A 21 -0.96 4.01 4.76
N SER A 22 -1.94 3.62 3.95
CA SER A 22 -3.22 4.33 3.84
C SER A 22 -4.35 3.42 3.42
N GLY A 23 -5.58 3.85 3.72
CA GLY A 23 -6.79 3.19 3.25
C GLY A 23 -7.40 3.92 2.05
N LEU A 24 -8.03 3.18 1.16
CA LEU A 24 -8.90 3.67 0.10
C LEU A 24 -10.23 2.94 0.16
N LEU A 25 -11.29 3.65 0.50
CA LEU A 25 -12.67 3.19 0.34
C LEU A 25 -13.19 3.72 -0.99
N PHE A 26 -13.45 2.83 -1.95
CA PHE A 26 -13.96 3.22 -3.25
C PHE A 26 -15.01 2.25 -3.78
N ASP A 27 -15.81 2.72 -4.73
CA ASP A 27 -16.71 1.90 -5.54
C ASP A 27 -16.53 2.20 -7.03
N ASN A 28 -17.03 1.30 -7.88
CA ASN A 28 -17.12 1.57 -9.31
C ASN A 28 -18.41 0.97 -9.89
N PRO A 29 -19.52 1.74 -9.90
CA PRO A 29 -20.80 1.25 -10.40
C PRO A 29 -20.80 0.99 -11.91
N VAL A 30 -19.87 1.57 -12.69
CA VAL A 30 -19.76 1.35 -14.14
C VAL A 30 -19.46 -0.12 -14.45
N ILE A 31 -18.64 -0.76 -13.62
CA ILE A 31 -18.28 -2.17 -13.75
C ILE A 31 -18.96 -3.06 -12.70
N GLY A 32 -19.88 -2.50 -11.91
CA GLY A 32 -20.59 -3.21 -10.84
C GLY A 32 -19.74 -3.57 -9.63
N LEU A 33 -18.64 -2.86 -9.40
CA LEU A 33 -17.78 -3.07 -8.22
C LEU A 33 -18.43 -2.37 -7.01
N PRO A 34 -18.86 -3.13 -5.98
CA PRO A 34 -19.38 -2.54 -4.75
C PRO A 34 -18.29 -1.81 -3.98
N ALA A 35 -18.71 -0.97 -3.02
CA ALA A 35 -17.80 -0.28 -2.12
C ALA A 35 -16.90 -1.28 -1.37
N ALA A 36 -15.59 -1.05 -1.44
CA ALA A 36 -14.59 -1.85 -0.75
C ALA A 36 -13.49 -0.95 -0.17
N LEU A 37 -13.07 -1.27 1.06
CA LEU A 37 -11.88 -0.68 1.68
C LEU A 37 -10.67 -1.56 1.39
N THR A 38 -9.68 -0.99 0.72
CA THR A 38 -8.37 -1.61 0.46
C THR A 38 -7.27 -0.77 1.08
N TRP A 39 -6.11 -1.38 1.31
CA TRP A 39 -4.95 -0.70 1.88
C TRP A 39 -3.82 -0.60 0.88
N ALA A 40 -2.98 0.41 1.03
CA ALA A 40 -1.76 0.58 0.27
C ALA A 40 -0.59 0.88 1.20
N CYS A 41 0.60 0.44 0.80
CA CYS A 41 1.87 0.81 1.42
C CYS A 41 2.80 1.36 0.35
N VAL A 42 3.43 2.51 0.64
CA VAL A 42 4.47 3.11 -0.21
C VAL A 42 5.74 3.18 0.63
N LEU A 43 6.78 2.51 0.17
CA LEU A 43 8.06 2.41 0.88
C LEU A 43 9.15 3.07 0.03
N PRO A 44 9.81 4.13 0.51
CA PRO A 44 11.01 4.61 -0.14
C PRO A 44 12.11 3.54 -0.01
N LEU A 45 12.84 3.35 -1.10
CA LEU A 45 14.04 2.53 -1.14
C LEU A 45 15.27 3.43 -1.13
N ALA A 46 16.40 2.90 -0.66
CA ALA A 46 17.69 3.56 -0.80
C ALA A 46 17.95 3.88 -2.27
N PRO A 47 18.54 5.06 -2.61
CA PRO A 47 18.79 5.42 -3.98
C PRO A 47 19.65 4.37 -4.70
N ILE A 48 19.21 3.97 -5.89
CA ILE A 48 19.91 3.00 -6.73
C ILE A 48 20.67 3.81 -7.78
N ASP A 49 22.00 3.71 -7.77
CA ASP A 49 22.89 4.53 -8.60
C ASP A 49 22.62 6.05 -8.47
N GLY A 50 22.21 6.49 -7.28
CA GLY A 50 21.90 7.89 -6.97
C GLY A 50 20.51 8.36 -7.41
N GLU A 51 19.69 7.48 -7.99
CA GLU A 51 18.30 7.78 -8.38
C GLU A 51 17.29 7.23 -7.36
N PRO A 52 16.17 7.95 -7.12
CA PRO A 52 15.17 7.51 -6.18
C PRO A 52 14.43 6.27 -6.69
N ALA A 53 14.03 5.42 -5.75
CA ALA A 53 13.17 4.28 -6.02
C ALA A 53 12.14 4.11 -4.90
N THR A 54 10.99 3.54 -5.25
CA THR A 54 9.93 3.21 -4.29
C THR A 54 9.42 1.81 -4.52
N LEU A 55 8.99 1.16 -3.45
CA LEU A 55 8.17 -0.05 -3.51
C LEU A 55 6.72 0.36 -3.23
N ASP A 56 5.84 0.02 -4.16
CA ASP A 56 4.41 0.26 -4.07
C ASP A 56 3.68 -1.08 -3.91
N LEU A 57 2.88 -1.17 -2.84
CA LEU A 57 2.00 -2.31 -2.54
C LEU A 57 0.58 -1.77 -2.50
N GLU A 58 -0.24 -2.12 -3.50
CA GLU A 58 -1.59 -1.59 -3.68
C GLU A 58 -2.63 -2.71 -3.60
N TRP A 59 -3.87 -2.31 -3.32
CA TRP A 59 -5.03 -3.21 -3.23
C TRP A 59 -4.92 -4.32 -2.17
N LEU A 60 -4.24 -4.06 -1.04
CA LEU A 60 -4.11 -5.03 0.05
C LEU A 60 -5.48 -5.26 0.74
N PRO A 61 -6.12 -6.44 0.64
CA PRO A 61 -7.38 -6.75 1.31
C PRO A 61 -7.17 -7.13 2.79
N LEU A 62 -6.52 -6.28 3.57
CA LEU A 62 -6.32 -6.54 5.00
C LEU A 62 -7.68 -6.44 5.73
N PRO A 63 -8.07 -7.45 6.55
CA PRO A 63 -9.33 -7.45 7.29
C PRO A 63 -9.25 -6.54 8.52
N VAL A 64 -9.08 -5.24 8.28
CA VAL A 64 -8.88 -4.22 9.32
C VAL A 64 -10.23 -3.69 9.78
N SER A 65 -10.70 -4.16 10.93
CA SER A 65 -11.86 -3.55 11.60
C SER A 65 -11.49 -2.32 12.43
N ASP A 66 -10.22 -2.22 12.85
CA ASP A 66 -9.66 -1.10 13.59
C ASP A 66 -8.22 -0.84 13.11
N TRP A 67 -7.99 0.34 12.53
CA TRP A 67 -6.67 0.72 12.01
C TRP A 67 -5.63 0.89 13.13
N GLN A 68 -6.08 1.05 14.38
CA GLN A 68 -5.21 1.12 15.56
C GLN A 68 -4.84 -0.28 16.10
N SER A 69 -5.35 -1.36 15.49
CA SER A 69 -5.09 -2.73 15.90
C SER A 69 -4.90 -3.68 14.71
N VAL A 70 -3.76 -3.55 14.02
CA VAL A 70 -3.44 -4.30 12.79
C VAL A 70 -2.23 -5.22 12.91
N THR A 71 -1.58 -5.26 14.08
CA THR A 71 -0.43 -6.16 14.31
C THR A 71 -0.84 -7.62 14.12
N GLY A 72 -0.01 -8.38 13.41
CA GLY A 72 -0.23 -9.80 13.14
C GLY A 72 -1.08 -10.08 11.91
N LEU A 73 -1.65 -9.06 11.26
CA LEU A 73 -2.32 -9.23 9.97
C LEU A 73 -1.31 -9.59 8.88
N GLU A 74 -1.74 -10.46 7.98
CA GLU A 74 -0.96 -10.95 6.86
C GLU A 74 -1.83 -11.04 5.61
N VAL A 75 -1.24 -10.74 4.46
CA VAL A 75 -1.86 -10.94 3.15
C VAL A 75 -0.85 -11.50 2.18
N THR A 76 -1.32 -12.42 1.34
CA THR A 76 -0.52 -13.03 0.27
C THR A 76 -1.25 -12.87 -1.06
N GLY A 77 -0.53 -12.37 -2.06
CA GLY A 77 -0.90 -12.42 -3.48
C GLY A 77 -0.08 -13.50 -4.17
N ALA A 78 -0.76 -14.42 -4.87
CA ALA A 78 -0.12 -15.53 -5.56
C ALA A 78 0.11 -15.26 -7.06
N SER A 79 -0.52 -14.20 -7.58
CA SER A 79 -0.37 -13.69 -8.94
C SER A 79 -0.51 -12.18 -8.90
N PHE A 80 0.16 -11.49 -9.84
CA PHE A 80 0.09 -10.03 -9.92
C PHE A 80 -1.36 -9.58 -10.09
N ALA A 81 -1.75 -8.54 -9.32
CA ALA A 81 -3.10 -7.98 -9.28
C ALA A 81 -4.20 -8.94 -8.77
N GLU A 82 -3.82 -10.04 -8.11
CA GLU A 82 -4.75 -11.02 -7.53
C GLU A 82 -4.41 -11.34 -6.06
N PRO A 83 -4.93 -10.58 -5.09
CA PRO A 83 -5.59 -9.27 -5.24
C PRO A 83 -4.62 -8.09 -5.16
N VAL A 84 -3.35 -8.34 -4.83
CA VAL A 84 -2.36 -7.31 -4.51
C VAL A 84 -1.58 -6.94 -5.77
N GLU A 85 -1.39 -5.63 -5.99
CA GLU A 85 -0.43 -5.14 -6.97
C GLU A 85 0.87 -4.77 -6.24
N ALA A 86 1.96 -5.43 -6.60
CA ALA A 86 3.27 -5.21 -6.01
C ALA A 86 4.27 -4.79 -7.09
N SER A 87 4.92 -3.65 -6.90
CA SER A 87 5.85 -3.11 -7.89
C SER A 87 6.97 -2.27 -7.30
N VAL A 88 8.10 -2.23 -7.99
CA VAL A 88 9.18 -1.29 -7.74
C VAL A 88 9.13 -0.21 -8.82
N ARG A 89 9.07 1.06 -8.40
CA ARG A 89 9.25 2.20 -9.28
C ARG A 89 10.72 2.62 -9.27
N PHE A 90 11.43 2.28 -10.34
CA PHE A 90 12.81 2.69 -10.60
C PHE A 90 13.01 2.81 -12.11
N ARG A 91 13.14 4.05 -12.61
CA ARG A 91 13.19 4.37 -14.06
C ARG A 91 12.06 3.72 -14.90
N GLY A 92 10.93 3.42 -14.26
CA GLY A 92 9.86 2.61 -14.82
C GLY A 92 9.08 1.91 -13.71
N HIS A 93 8.08 1.13 -14.10
CA HIS A 93 7.26 0.35 -13.19
C HIS A 93 7.57 -1.13 -13.39
N HIS A 94 8.10 -1.78 -12.36
CA HIS A 94 8.54 -3.18 -12.42
C HIS A 94 7.69 -4.03 -11.49
N ARG A 95 6.88 -4.91 -12.07
CA ARG A 95 5.87 -5.70 -11.36
C ARG A 95 6.46 -7.01 -10.85
N TYR A 96 5.94 -7.46 -9.72
CA TYR A 96 6.23 -8.76 -9.14
C TYR A 96 4.96 -9.60 -9.06
N ASP A 97 5.08 -10.86 -9.42
CA ASP A 97 3.98 -11.81 -9.51
C ASP A 97 3.43 -12.22 -8.15
N ARG A 98 4.30 -12.39 -7.16
CA ARG A 98 3.94 -12.84 -5.82
C ARG A 98 4.36 -11.84 -4.78
N VAL A 99 3.55 -11.74 -3.74
CA VAL A 99 3.84 -10.88 -2.59
C VAL A 99 3.25 -11.46 -1.32
N THR A 100 4.01 -11.39 -0.23
CA THR A 100 3.50 -11.59 1.12
C THR A 100 3.82 -10.34 1.93
N VAL A 101 2.79 -9.74 2.53
CA VAL A 101 2.93 -8.58 3.42
C VAL A 101 2.43 -8.97 4.80
N ARG A 102 3.24 -8.73 5.81
CA ARG A 102 2.90 -8.97 7.21
C ARG A 102 3.11 -7.73 8.04
N VAL A 103 2.13 -7.35 8.85
CA VAL A 103 2.27 -6.34 9.88
C VAL A 103 2.91 -7.00 11.11
N THR A 104 4.15 -6.66 11.39
CA THR A 104 4.95 -7.31 12.44
C THR A 104 4.83 -6.61 13.79
N GLU A 105 4.72 -5.29 13.78
CA GLU A 105 4.59 -4.46 14.99
C GLU A 105 3.71 -3.23 14.72
N GLN A 106 3.19 -2.62 15.78
CA GLN A 106 2.46 -1.35 15.70
C GLN A 106 2.83 -0.45 16.89
N ASP A 107 3.10 0.82 16.59
CA ASP A 107 3.39 1.88 17.55
C ASP A 107 2.52 3.10 17.23
N GLY A 108 1.36 3.19 17.90
CA GLY A 108 0.33 4.18 17.62
C GLY A 108 -0.13 4.13 16.15
N PRO A 109 -0.01 5.24 15.39
CA PRO A 109 -0.38 5.28 13.97
C PRO A 109 0.70 4.70 13.05
N ARG A 110 1.83 4.22 13.58
CA ARG A 110 2.88 3.62 12.78
C ARG A 110 2.78 2.11 12.81
N ILE A 111 3.01 1.47 11.68
CA ILE A 111 3.11 0.02 11.57
C ILE A 111 4.49 -0.37 11.09
N ARG A 112 5.01 -1.48 11.58
CA ARG A 112 6.17 -2.15 10.97
C ARG A 112 5.64 -3.25 10.08
N ILE A 113 6.12 -3.30 8.84
CA ILE A 113 5.80 -4.39 7.92
C ILE A 113 7.04 -5.11 7.49
N THR A 114 6.87 -6.39 7.17
CA THR A 114 7.80 -7.15 6.34
C THR A 114 7.06 -7.51 5.05
N ALA A 115 7.65 -7.18 3.90
CA ALA A 115 7.10 -7.50 2.59
C ALA A 115 8.13 -8.32 1.80
N THR A 116 7.71 -9.49 1.31
CA THR A 116 8.52 -10.35 0.44
C THR A 116 7.86 -10.40 -0.93
N LEU A 117 8.59 -10.05 -1.97
CA LEU A 117 8.12 -10.05 -3.36
C LEU A 117 8.93 -11.06 -4.16
N ALA A 118 8.28 -11.76 -5.09
CA ALA A 118 8.93 -12.74 -5.95
C ALA A 118 8.30 -12.80 -7.35
N GLY A 119 9.05 -13.31 -8.32
CA GLY A 119 8.61 -13.45 -9.70
C GLY A 119 8.63 -12.10 -10.42
N ASP A 120 9.82 -11.59 -10.71
CA ASP A 120 10.04 -10.38 -11.49
C ASP A 120 9.48 -10.53 -12.93
N LEU A 121 8.39 -9.82 -13.20
CA LEU A 121 7.68 -9.91 -14.48
C LEU A 121 8.27 -8.99 -15.56
N ASP A 122 9.01 -7.97 -15.15
CA ASP A 122 9.46 -6.89 -16.04
C ASP A 122 11.00 -6.84 -16.17
N GLY A 123 11.73 -7.67 -15.44
CA GLY A 123 13.17 -7.85 -15.59
C GLY A 123 14.01 -6.78 -14.88
N LEU A 124 13.56 -6.31 -13.72
CA LEU A 124 14.33 -5.44 -12.84
C LEU A 124 15.65 -6.09 -12.37
N GLY A 125 15.65 -7.40 -12.12
CA GLY A 125 16.83 -8.17 -11.75
C GLY A 125 16.58 -9.21 -10.65
N PRO A 126 16.12 -8.82 -9.44
CA PRO A 126 15.94 -9.76 -8.34
C PRO A 126 14.74 -10.68 -8.56
N ASP A 127 14.95 -11.99 -8.55
CA ASP A 127 13.85 -12.97 -8.61
C ASP A 127 12.97 -12.96 -7.34
N GLU A 128 13.57 -12.66 -6.19
CA GLU A 128 12.91 -12.51 -4.89
C GLU A 128 13.70 -11.55 -4.00
N PHE A 129 12.99 -10.75 -3.20
CA PHE A 129 13.60 -9.92 -2.17
C PHE A 129 12.61 -9.63 -1.02
N THR A 130 13.16 -9.28 0.14
CA THR A 130 12.39 -8.91 1.33
C THR A 130 12.81 -7.54 1.83
N VAL A 131 11.83 -6.72 2.18
CA VAL A 131 12.02 -5.45 2.89
C VAL A 131 11.34 -5.46 4.24
N ASP A 132 11.91 -4.72 5.18
CA ASP A 132 11.36 -4.46 6.51
C ASP A 132 11.39 -2.95 6.78
N ALA A 133 10.25 -2.37 7.13
CA ALA A 133 10.15 -0.92 7.29
C ALA A 133 9.03 -0.50 8.25
N TRP A 134 9.25 0.62 8.91
CA TRP A 134 8.19 1.35 9.60
C TRP A 134 7.49 2.32 8.64
N LEU A 135 6.16 2.31 8.68
CA LEU A 135 5.29 3.15 7.86
C LEU A 135 4.41 4.02 8.75
N ALA A 136 4.27 5.29 8.37
CA ALA A 136 3.33 6.20 9.03
C ALA A 136 1.94 6.10 8.41
N PHE A 137 0.89 6.10 9.24
CA PHE A 137 -0.48 6.14 8.73
C PHE A 137 -0.77 7.50 8.10
N ALA A 138 -1.02 7.51 6.80
CA ALA A 138 -1.33 8.72 6.04
C ALA A 138 -2.84 9.03 5.99
N GLY A 139 -3.67 8.18 6.61
CA GLY A 139 -5.12 8.32 6.68
C GLY A 139 -5.87 7.43 5.69
N ILE A 140 -7.17 7.70 5.55
CA ILE A 140 -8.09 7.00 4.67
C ILE A 140 -8.71 7.99 3.69
N THR A 141 -8.69 7.63 2.41
CA THR A 141 -9.39 8.36 1.35
C THR A 141 -10.71 7.65 1.05
N VAL A 142 -11.80 8.41 0.97
CA VAL A 142 -13.13 7.92 0.61
C VAL A 142 -13.52 8.53 -0.73
N GLN A 143 -13.71 7.67 -1.72
CA GLN A 143 -14.07 8.01 -3.09
C GLN A 143 -15.26 7.15 -3.53
N LEU A 144 -16.46 7.52 -3.07
CA LEU A 144 -17.70 6.82 -3.36
C LEU A 144 -18.59 7.68 -4.27
N ASN A 145 -19.23 7.06 -5.26
CA ASN A 145 -20.04 7.77 -6.25
C ASN A 145 -21.34 8.37 -5.68
N ASP A 146 -21.87 7.80 -4.59
CA ASP A 146 -23.12 8.22 -3.95
C ASP A 146 -22.92 9.22 -2.78
N VAL A 147 -21.68 9.61 -2.49
CA VAL A 147 -21.34 10.45 -1.34
C VAL A 147 -20.90 11.85 -1.79
N THR A 148 -21.55 12.87 -1.25
CA THR A 148 -21.30 14.28 -1.61
C THR A 148 -20.89 15.16 -0.42
N SER A 149 -20.69 14.59 0.76
CA SER A 149 -20.25 15.32 1.95
C SER A 149 -19.32 14.48 2.81
N ALA A 150 -18.46 15.13 3.59
CA ALA A 150 -17.53 14.45 4.48
C ALA A 150 -18.22 13.71 5.61
N THR A 151 -19.32 14.24 6.14
CA THR A 151 -20.13 13.54 7.14
C THR A 151 -20.66 12.22 6.58
N ALA A 152 -21.25 12.23 5.37
CA ALA A 152 -21.73 11.01 4.73
C ALA A 152 -20.57 10.05 4.39
N ALA A 153 -19.40 10.57 4.00
CA ALA A 153 -18.21 9.77 3.75
C ALA A 153 -17.72 9.06 5.01
N LEU A 154 -17.68 9.77 6.15
CA LEU A 154 -17.27 9.22 7.43
C LEU A 154 -18.26 8.16 7.93
N GLU A 155 -19.57 8.42 7.80
CA GLU A 155 -20.62 7.45 8.13
C GLU A 155 -20.51 6.18 7.29
N ARG A 156 -20.24 6.31 5.98
CA ARG A 156 -20.02 5.16 5.11
C ARG A 156 -18.74 4.41 5.47
N LEU A 157 -17.67 5.12 5.80
CA LEU A 157 -16.40 4.53 6.23
C LEU A 157 -16.52 3.75 7.54
N ALA A 158 -17.35 4.21 8.48
CA ALA A 158 -17.59 3.53 9.76
C ALA A 158 -18.20 2.12 9.61
N GLY A 159 -18.76 1.79 8.44
CA GLY A 159 -19.19 0.43 8.12
C GLY A 159 -18.05 -0.54 7.78
N PHE A 160 -16.82 -0.04 7.56
CA PHE A 160 -15.66 -0.82 7.15
C PHE A 160 -14.55 -0.84 8.21
N VAL A 161 -14.38 0.25 8.96
CA VAL A 161 -13.29 0.42 9.94
C VAL A 161 -13.69 1.39 11.05
N ASP A 162 -13.11 1.26 12.25
CA ASP A 162 -13.29 2.24 13.32
C ASP A 162 -12.79 3.64 12.91
N THR A 163 -13.67 4.63 12.98
CA THR A 163 -13.40 6.02 12.61
C THR A 163 -13.24 6.95 13.81
N THR A 164 -13.27 6.43 15.05
CA THR A 164 -13.34 7.24 16.28
C THR A 164 -12.21 8.26 16.41
N ALA A 165 -10.99 7.87 16.01
CA ALA A 165 -9.79 8.71 16.08
C ALA A 165 -9.45 9.42 14.76
N LEU A 166 -10.38 9.45 13.80
CA LEU A 166 -10.21 10.14 12.53
C LEU A 166 -10.83 11.55 12.54
N THR A 167 -10.24 12.44 11.74
CA THR A 167 -10.78 13.77 11.43
C THR A 167 -10.64 14.05 9.94
N GLU A 168 -11.60 14.79 9.38
CA GLU A 168 -11.51 15.27 8.00
C GLU A 168 -10.32 16.23 7.85
N VAL A 169 -9.64 16.12 6.70
CA VAL A 169 -8.66 17.08 6.21
C VAL A 169 -8.96 17.43 4.75
N ASP A 170 -8.57 18.62 4.32
CA ASP A 170 -8.80 19.07 2.94
C ASP A 170 -8.10 18.15 1.92
N ASP A 171 -8.84 17.69 0.90
CA ASP A 171 -8.24 17.15 -0.33
C ASP A 171 -7.96 18.32 -1.29
N PRO A 172 -6.69 18.66 -1.58
CA PRO A 172 -6.37 19.78 -2.46
C PRO A 172 -6.90 19.62 -3.88
N ARG A 173 -7.29 18.40 -4.29
CA ARG A 173 -7.89 18.12 -5.59
C ARG A 173 -9.41 18.26 -5.60
N GLY A 174 -10.05 18.20 -4.42
CA GLY A 174 -11.51 18.25 -4.27
C GLY A 174 -12.25 17.09 -4.92
N ILE A 175 -11.61 15.92 -5.08
CA ILE A 175 -12.20 14.75 -5.75
C ILE A 175 -12.54 13.61 -4.80
N ALA A 176 -12.08 13.68 -3.55
CA ALA A 176 -12.33 12.68 -2.51
C ALA A 176 -12.41 13.34 -1.12
N PHE A 177 -12.95 12.60 -0.15
CA PHE A 177 -12.90 12.97 1.26
C PHE A 177 -11.70 12.29 1.91
N ARG A 178 -10.93 13.01 2.73
CA ARG A 178 -9.73 12.48 3.38
C ARG A 178 -9.86 12.57 4.89
N PHE A 179 -9.46 11.49 5.55
CA PHE A 179 -9.52 11.37 7.00
C PHE A 179 -8.16 10.97 7.55
N GLN A 180 -7.65 11.70 8.54
CA GLN A 180 -6.36 11.44 9.17
C GLN A 180 -6.51 11.24 10.68
N PRO A 181 -5.51 10.62 11.36
CA PRO A 181 -5.46 10.60 12.81
C PRO A 181 -5.53 12.01 13.39
N ARG A 182 -6.27 12.15 14.49
CA ARG A 182 -6.33 13.38 15.29
C ARG A 182 -5.03 13.68 16.02
#